data_AF-A0A2R6EK83-F1
#
_entry.id   AF-A0A2R6EK83-F1
#
_cell.length_a   1.000
_cell.length_b   1.000
_cell.length_c   1.000
_cell.angle_alpha   90.00
_cell.angle_beta   90.00
_cell.angle_gamma   90.00
#
_symmetry.space_group_name_H-M   'P 1'
#
loop_
_entity.id
_entity.type
_entity.pdbx_description
1 polymer ?
#
loop_
_entity_poly.entity_id
_entity_poly.type
_entity_poly.pdbx_seq_one_letter_code
_entity_poly.pdbx_strand_id
1 'polypeptide(L)'
;MLGQLGDAIATVSAVAQPLGWLTFALFLFAVGLEYVDRDRSRPVFVLAWLLFGGFWLTMVYPWLVVDDSFVKGVGALLAAPLAVLVAREFASGRDSLFTLSRAIAFMGLIYVPVVAITPVREWLILTVTDQTAWGLSLLGYDPPVVAELSELSHMPGVGPDDEIPKDNAFENTFVFFGDGYRITYSIIVACTGIGSMAVMGGLVTAVRAPPRRKLKALAIALPIIYVLNIVRNVFIAVNYGYQKMHLFPDATMLLFGADNYLRVSYLWADRILAQIGSVIAMLVIFWLVVRELPEVMQPVEEVLYLVTGEEYDLAAALNVDEESPAPAAD
;
A
#
# COMPACT_ATOMS: atom_id res chain seq x y z
N MET A 1 28.01 -21.20 5.60
CA MET A 1 26.70 -20.68 6.06
C MET A 1 26.22 -19.49 5.24
N LEU A 2 27.02 -18.43 5.04
CA LEU A 2 26.61 -17.26 4.23
C LEU A 2 26.30 -17.58 2.75
N GLY A 3 27.07 -18.47 2.11
CA GLY A 3 26.81 -18.88 0.71
C GLY A 3 25.50 -19.68 0.53
N GLN A 4 25.20 -20.60 1.44
CA GLN A 4 23.93 -21.36 1.42
C GLN A 4 22.71 -20.50 1.72
N LEU A 5 22.86 -19.48 2.58
CA LEU A 5 21.83 -18.46 2.80
C LEU A 5 21.62 -17.63 1.53
N GLY A 6 22.70 -17.17 0.87
CA GLY A 6 22.63 -16.44 -0.39
C GLY A 6 21.91 -17.21 -1.51
N ASP A 7 22.21 -18.50 -1.68
CA ASP A 7 21.56 -19.35 -2.68
C ASP A 7 20.07 -19.59 -2.36
N ALA A 8 19.73 -19.76 -1.08
CA ALA A 8 18.34 -19.90 -0.64
C ALA A 8 17.54 -18.61 -0.89
N ILE A 9 18.13 -17.45 -0.60
CA ILE A 9 17.52 -16.13 -0.83
C ILE A 9 17.31 -15.89 -2.33
N ALA A 10 18.31 -16.19 -3.16
CA ALA A 10 18.19 -16.06 -4.62
C ALA A 10 17.08 -16.95 -5.18
N THR A 11 16.95 -18.17 -4.67
CA THR A 11 15.90 -19.12 -5.06
C THR A 11 14.51 -18.63 -4.63
N VAL A 12 14.37 -18.11 -3.41
CA VAL A 12 13.10 -17.56 -2.91
C VAL A 12 12.67 -16.34 -3.72
N SER A 13 13.60 -15.43 -4.02
CA SER A 13 13.34 -14.25 -4.87
C SER A 13 12.93 -14.64 -6.30
N ALA A 14 13.52 -15.71 -6.86
CA ALA A 14 13.16 -16.20 -8.19
C ALA A 14 11.74 -16.79 -8.25
N VAL A 15 11.21 -17.31 -7.14
CA VAL A 15 9.86 -17.89 -7.06
C VAL A 15 8.80 -16.82 -6.72
N ALA A 16 9.16 -15.78 -5.98
CA ALA A 16 8.22 -14.76 -5.49
C ALA A 16 7.39 -14.11 -6.62
N GLN A 17 8.05 -13.68 -7.71
CA GLN A 17 7.37 -12.99 -8.80
C GLN A 17 6.42 -13.93 -9.60
N PRO A 18 6.85 -15.11 -10.09
CA PRO A 18 5.94 -16.06 -10.71
C PRO A 18 4.77 -16.48 -9.81
N LEU A 19 5.03 -16.69 -8.52
CA LEU A 19 4.01 -17.06 -7.54
C LEU A 19 2.98 -15.94 -7.34
N GLY A 20 3.43 -14.68 -7.29
CA GLY A 20 2.55 -13.51 -7.22
C GLY A 20 1.61 -13.42 -8.43
N TRP A 21 2.15 -13.59 -9.65
CA TRP A 21 1.34 -13.60 -10.88
C TRP A 21 0.35 -14.76 -10.93
N LEU A 22 0.78 -15.97 -10.56
CA LEU A 22 -0.09 -17.14 -10.49
C LEU A 22 -1.23 -16.92 -9.50
N THR A 23 -0.91 -16.42 -8.32
CA THR A 23 -1.89 -16.14 -7.26
C THR A 23 -2.91 -15.10 -7.73
N PHE A 24 -2.45 -14.01 -8.33
CA PHE A 24 -3.33 -12.97 -8.86
C PHE A 24 -4.24 -13.49 -9.98
N ALA A 25 -3.69 -14.27 -10.92
CA ALA A 25 -4.45 -14.90 -11.99
C ALA A 25 -5.51 -15.88 -11.44
N LEU A 26 -5.18 -16.66 -10.40
CA LEU A 26 -6.12 -17.56 -9.76
C LEU A 26 -7.25 -16.82 -9.05
N PHE A 27 -6.97 -15.71 -8.37
CA PHE A 27 -8.02 -14.88 -7.79
C PHE A 27 -8.97 -14.34 -8.88
N LEU A 28 -8.44 -13.78 -9.96
CA LEU A 28 -9.27 -13.29 -11.07
C LEU A 28 -10.09 -14.41 -11.73
N PHE A 29 -9.47 -15.57 -11.95
CA PHE A 29 -10.15 -16.73 -12.50
C PHE A 29 -11.26 -17.24 -11.57
N ALA A 30 -11.00 -17.31 -10.26
CA ALA A 30 -11.98 -17.71 -9.27
C ALA A 30 -13.16 -16.73 -9.20
N VAL A 31 -12.91 -15.41 -9.30
CA VAL A 31 -13.97 -14.40 -9.41
C VAL A 31 -14.80 -14.62 -10.67
N GLY A 32 -14.17 -14.87 -11.82
CA GLY A 32 -14.88 -15.18 -13.06
C GLY A 32 -15.74 -16.44 -12.94
N LEU A 33 -15.22 -17.48 -12.29
CA LEU A 33 -15.93 -18.74 -12.06
C LEU A 33 -17.10 -18.55 -11.06
N GLU A 34 -16.96 -17.70 -10.05
CA GLU A 34 -18.02 -17.38 -9.08
C GLU A 34 -19.30 -16.89 -9.77
N TYR A 35 -19.17 -16.10 -10.85
CA TYR A 35 -20.32 -15.61 -11.62
C TYR A 35 -21.08 -16.71 -12.36
N VAL A 36 -20.44 -17.85 -12.61
CA VAL A 36 -21.05 -19.00 -13.31
C VAL A 36 -21.52 -20.04 -12.31
N ASP A 37 -20.66 -20.44 -11.39
CA ASP A 37 -20.88 -21.52 -10.42
C ASP A 37 -20.04 -21.27 -9.16
N ARG A 38 -20.74 -20.92 -8.06
CA ARG A 38 -20.12 -20.64 -6.76
C ARG A 38 -19.49 -21.88 -6.11
N ASP A 39 -20.07 -23.05 -6.31
CA ASP A 39 -19.57 -24.28 -5.68
C ASP A 39 -18.25 -24.70 -6.32
N ARG A 40 -18.12 -24.51 -7.64
CA ARG A 40 -16.86 -24.75 -8.36
C ARG A 40 -15.80 -23.69 -8.12
N SER A 41 -16.18 -22.44 -7.84
CA SER A 41 -15.20 -21.37 -7.59
C SER A 41 -14.54 -21.46 -6.21
N ARG A 42 -15.25 -21.97 -5.20
CA ARG A 42 -14.74 -22.14 -3.83
C ARG A 42 -13.37 -22.85 -3.76
N PRO A 43 -13.16 -24.06 -4.32
CA PRO A 43 -11.85 -24.72 -4.24
C PRO A 43 -10.73 -23.92 -4.92
N VAL A 44 -11.05 -23.15 -5.98
CA VAL A 44 -10.09 -22.28 -6.66
C VAL A 44 -9.70 -21.12 -5.75
N PHE A 45 -10.65 -20.49 -5.06
CA PHE A 45 -10.33 -19.46 -4.07
C PHE A 45 -9.52 -19.99 -2.90
N VAL A 46 -9.84 -21.19 -2.39
CA VAL A 46 -9.06 -21.85 -1.32
C VAL A 46 -7.61 -22.01 -1.77
N LEU A 47 -7.37 -22.52 -2.98
CA LEU A 47 -6.04 -22.63 -3.55
C LEU A 47 -5.37 -21.26 -3.71
N ALA A 48 -6.08 -20.25 -4.21
CA ALA A 48 -5.57 -18.90 -4.35
C ALA A 48 -5.11 -18.30 -3.01
N TRP A 49 -5.89 -18.47 -1.94
CA TRP A 49 -5.52 -18.03 -0.59
C TRP A 49 -4.33 -18.77 -0.02
N LEU A 50 -4.20 -20.09 -0.23
CA LEU A 50 -3.02 -20.85 0.20
C LEU A 50 -1.76 -20.37 -0.52
N LEU A 51 -1.83 -20.17 -1.84
CA LEU A 51 -0.72 -19.63 -2.63
C LEU A 51 -0.40 -18.19 -2.25
N PHE A 52 -1.40 -17.38 -1.91
CA PHE A 52 -1.21 -16.03 -1.38
C PHE A 52 -0.48 -16.03 -0.05
N GLY A 53 -0.82 -16.95 0.85
CA GLY A 53 -0.06 -17.16 2.07
C GLY A 53 1.40 -17.52 1.80
N GLY A 54 1.64 -18.44 0.84
CA GLY A 54 2.98 -18.78 0.36
C GLY A 54 3.74 -17.58 -0.22
N PHE A 55 3.07 -16.76 -1.04
CA PHE A 55 3.64 -15.54 -1.60
C PHE A 55 4.09 -14.58 -0.50
N TRP A 56 3.26 -14.32 0.51
CA TRP A 56 3.66 -13.45 1.61
C TRP A 56 4.87 -13.97 2.38
N LEU A 57 4.98 -15.29 2.59
CA LEU A 57 6.18 -15.88 3.19
C LEU A 57 7.45 -15.59 2.38
N THR A 58 7.38 -15.62 1.04
CA THR A 58 8.54 -15.26 0.19
C THR A 58 8.96 -13.80 0.34
N MET A 59 8.05 -12.91 0.74
CA MET A 59 8.32 -11.48 0.91
C MET A 59 8.87 -11.11 2.29
N VAL A 60 8.80 -12.02 3.28
CA VAL A 60 9.28 -11.74 4.66
C VAL A 60 10.77 -11.40 4.68
N TYR A 61 11.62 -12.22 4.04
CA TYR A 61 13.06 -12.01 4.05
C TYR A 61 13.46 -10.72 3.28
N PRO A 62 13.06 -10.53 2.00
CA PRO A 62 13.38 -9.32 1.27
C PRO A 62 12.99 -8.05 2.04
N TRP A 63 11.80 -8.03 2.65
CA TRP A 63 11.34 -6.82 3.32
C TRP A 63 11.93 -6.57 4.71
N LEU A 64 12.24 -7.62 5.48
CA LEU A 64 12.89 -7.43 6.78
C LEU A 64 14.38 -7.14 6.65
N VAL A 65 15.05 -7.78 5.69
CA VAL A 65 16.51 -7.82 5.64
C VAL A 65 17.10 -7.00 4.49
N VAL A 66 16.40 -6.90 3.35
CA VAL A 66 16.90 -6.13 2.19
C VAL A 66 16.35 -4.70 2.20
N ASP A 67 15.05 -4.53 2.43
CA ASP A 67 14.40 -3.20 2.48
C ASP A 67 14.52 -2.50 3.86
N ASP A 68 15.07 -3.15 4.88
CA ASP A 68 15.09 -2.69 6.29
C ASP A 68 13.72 -2.19 6.78
N SER A 69 12.65 -2.86 6.34
CA SER A 69 11.28 -2.40 6.56
C SER A 69 10.51 -3.37 7.45
N PHE A 70 10.69 -3.22 8.77
CA PHE A 70 10.02 -4.02 9.80
C PHE A 70 8.51 -4.15 9.60
N VAL A 71 7.84 -3.04 9.29
CA VAL A 71 6.37 -3.02 9.10
C VAL A 71 5.92 -3.92 7.94
N LYS A 72 6.58 -3.82 6.78
CA LYS A 72 6.26 -4.66 5.61
C LYS A 72 6.52 -6.13 5.91
N GLY A 73 7.66 -6.44 6.54
CA GLY A 73 8.05 -7.81 6.83
C GLY A 73 7.17 -8.50 7.87
N VAL A 74 6.83 -7.81 8.97
CA VAL A 74 5.85 -8.32 9.95
C VAL A 74 4.46 -8.43 9.33
N GLY A 75 4.05 -7.47 8.50
CA GLY A 75 2.80 -7.54 7.76
C GLY A 75 2.73 -8.80 6.87
N ALA A 76 3.78 -9.10 6.13
CA ALA A 76 3.87 -10.32 5.32
C ALA A 76 3.84 -11.60 6.19
N LEU A 77 4.54 -11.59 7.34
CA LEU A 77 4.55 -12.70 8.28
C LEU A 77 3.17 -12.98 8.87
N LEU A 78 2.37 -11.95 9.15
CA LEU A 78 0.99 -12.06 9.65
C LEU A 78 0.00 -12.41 8.53
N ALA A 79 0.23 -11.90 7.32
CA ALA A 79 -0.64 -12.16 6.17
C ALA A 79 -0.64 -13.65 5.79
N ALA A 80 0.49 -14.35 5.96
CA ALA A 80 0.59 -15.77 5.66
C ALA A 80 -0.36 -16.67 6.48
N PRO A 81 -0.34 -16.68 7.82
CA PRO A 81 -1.28 -17.48 8.62
C PRO A 81 -2.73 -17.00 8.46
N LEU A 82 -2.97 -15.70 8.32
CA LEU A 82 -4.32 -15.18 8.05
C LEU A 82 -4.88 -15.70 6.73
N ALA A 83 -4.07 -15.72 5.66
CA ALA A 83 -4.48 -16.29 4.37
C ALA A 83 -4.82 -17.78 4.48
N VAL A 84 -4.07 -18.55 5.28
CA VAL A 84 -4.39 -19.96 5.55
C VAL A 84 -5.69 -20.11 6.34
N LEU A 85 -5.95 -19.23 7.32
CA LEU A 85 -7.21 -19.22 8.05
C LEU A 85 -8.39 -18.91 7.13
N VAL A 86 -8.26 -17.91 6.24
CA VAL A 86 -9.28 -17.62 5.22
C VAL A 86 -9.52 -18.86 4.36
N ALA A 87 -8.46 -19.52 3.86
CA ALA A 87 -8.60 -20.72 3.05
C ALA A 87 -9.36 -21.84 3.78
N ARG A 88 -9.10 -22.02 5.08
CA ARG A 88 -9.77 -23.01 5.92
C ARG A 88 -11.25 -22.70 6.12
N GLU A 89 -11.59 -21.46 6.51
CA GLU A 89 -12.98 -21.05 6.72
C GLU A 89 -13.77 -20.98 5.41
N PHE A 90 -13.08 -20.68 4.30
CA PHE A 90 -13.74 -20.68 3.01
C PHE A 90 -14.06 -22.11 2.55
N ALA A 91 -13.17 -23.06 2.83
CA ALA A 91 -13.39 -24.49 2.60
C ALA A 91 -14.49 -25.08 3.50
N SER A 92 -14.71 -24.54 4.70
CA SER A 92 -15.78 -24.98 5.62
C SER A 92 -17.17 -24.49 5.24
N GLY A 93 -17.29 -23.64 4.21
CA GLY A 93 -18.57 -23.21 3.66
C GLY A 93 -18.96 -21.75 3.93
N ARG A 94 -18.06 -20.92 4.48
CA ARG A 94 -18.36 -19.52 4.83
C ARG A 94 -18.46 -18.63 3.58
N ASP A 95 -19.69 -18.34 3.13
CA ASP A 95 -19.98 -17.62 1.88
C ASP A 95 -19.64 -16.13 1.89
N SER A 96 -19.62 -15.49 3.05
CA SER A 96 -19.24 -14.08 3.18
C SER A 96 -17.81 -13.80 2.69
N LEU A 97 -16.93 -14.81 2.73
CA LEU A 97 -15.55 -14.74 2.21
C LEU A 97 -15.45 -14.57 0.69
N PHE A 98 -16.52 -14.79 -0.07
CA PHE A 98 -16.57 -14.43 -1.50
C PHE A 98 -16.35 -12.92 -1.70
N THR A 99 -16.92 -12.08 -0.84
CA THR A 99 -16.74 -10.62 -0.95
C THR A 99 -15.32 -10.21 -0.61
N LEU A 100 -14.74 -10.76 0.46
CA LEU A 100 -13.34 -10.51 0.83
C LEU A 100 -12.37 -10.95 -0.29
N SER A 101 -12.59 -12.12 -0.86
CA SER A 101 -11.75 -12.67 -1.94
C SER A 101 -11.84 -11.85 -3.23
N ARG A 102 -13.05 -11.37 -3.58
CA ARG A 102 -13.24 -10.41 -4.69
C ARG A 102 -12.51 -9.10 -4.44
N ALA A 103 -12.49 -8.60 -3.21
CA ALA A 103 -11.77 -7.38 -2.87
C ALA A 103 -10.27 -7.51 -3.16
N ILE A 104 -9.63 -8.61 -2.75
CA ILE A 104 -8.21 -8.88 -3.07
C ILE A 104 -7.96 -8.91 -4.59
N ALA A 105 -8.84 -9.58 -5.34
CA ALA A 105 -8.72 -9.65 -6.80
C ALA A 105 -8.81 -8.26 -7.45
N PHE A 106 -9.78 -7.43 -7.06
CA PHE A 106 -9.96 -6.09 -7.60
C PHE A 106 -8.91 -5.09 -7.12
N MET A 107 -8.41 -5.22 -5.89
CA MET A 107 -7.23 -4.51 -5.42
C MET A 107 -6.03 -4.78 -6.33
N GLY A 108 -5.78 -6.06 -6.63
CA GLY A 108 -4.75 -6.49 -7.57
C GLY A 108 -4.97 -5.90 -8.96
N LEU A 109 -6.21 -5.86 -9.46
CA LEU A 109 -6.53 -5.29 -10.77
C LEU A 109 -6.18 -3.80 -10.88
N ILE A 110 -6.27 -3.05 -9.77
CA ILE A 110 -5.90 -1.63 -9.72
C ILE A 110 -4.38 -1.47 -9.54
N TYR A 111 -3.76 -2.25 -8.66
CA TYR A 111 -2.37 -2.07 -8.25
C TYR A 111 -1.35 -2.72 -9.20
N VAL A 112 -1.64 -3.93 -9.70
CA VAL A 112 -0.72 -4.72 -10.54
C VAL A 112 -0.31 -3.99 -11.82
N PRO A 113 -1.21 -3.33 -12.58
CA PRO A 113 -0.81 -2.59 -13.77
C PRO A 113 0.24 -1.51 -13.47
N VAL A 114 0.15 -0.83 -12.33
CA VAL A 114 1.08 0.23 -11.93
C VAL A 114 2.46 -0.33 -11.59
N VAL A 115 2.56 -1.51 -10.98
CA VAL A 115 3.87 -2.12 -10.68
C VAL A 115 4.44 -2.90 -11.86
N ALA A 116 3.60 -3.45 -12.74
CA ALA A 116 4.02 -4.31 -13.84
C ALA A 116 4.35 -3.54 -15.13
N ILE A 117 3.67 -2.42 -15.39
CA ILE A 117 3.78 -1.69 -16.65
C ILE A 117 4.62 -0.43 -16.42
N THR A 118 5.89 -0.46 -16.85
CA THR A 118 6.84 0.65 -16.63
C THR A 118 6.31 2.02 -17.07
N PRO A 119 5.70 2.19 -18.27
CA PRO A 119 5.14 3.49 -18.66
C PRO A 119 4.03 4.01 -17.73
N VAL A 120 3.19 3.12 -17.20
CA VAL A 120 2.13 3.51 -16.24
C VAL A 120 2.75 3.91 -14.91
N ARG A 121 3.75 3.15 -14.46
CA ARG A 121 4.52 3.43 -13.24
C ARG A 121 5.21 4.79 -13.32
N GLU A 122 5.91 5.03 -14.42
CA GLU A 122 6.66 6.25 -14.69
C GLU A 122 5.71 7.45 -14.75
N TRP A 123 4.63 7.37 -15.55
CA TRP A 123 3.64 8.43 -15.65
C TRP A 123 3.07 8.82 -14.28
N LEU A 124 2.70 7.84 -13.45
CA LEU A 124 2.12 8.11 -12.14
C LEU A 124 3.15 8.74 -11.19
N ILE A 125 4.39 8.22 -11.18
CA ILE A 125 5.47 8.75 -10.36
C ILE A 125 5.78 10.21 -10.76
N LEU A 126 6.01 10.47 -12.04
CA LEU A 126 6.34 11.82 -12.53
C LEU A 126 5.20 12.81 -12.27
N THR A 127 3.94 12.41 -12.50
CA THR A 127 2.78 13.27 -12.19
C THR A 127 2.76 13.66 -10.72
N VAL A 128 3.03 12.72 -9.81
CA VAL A 128 3.04 13.00 -8.37
C VAL A 128 4.28 13.81 -7.97
N THR A 129 5.42 13.61 -8.62
CA THR A 129 6.61 14.46 -8.47
C THR A 129 6.28 15.90 -8.84
N ASP A 130 5.71 16.15 -10.02
CA ASP A 130 5.37 17.49 -10.49
C ASP A 130 4.39 18.20 -9.55
N GLN A 131 3.38 17.48 -9.07
CA GLN A 131 2.41 18.03 -8.11
C GLN A 131 3.03 18.29 -6.73
N THR A 132 4.00 17.47 -6.32
CA THR A 132 4.75 17.70 -5.08
C THR A 132 5.65 18.92 -5.24
N ALA A 133 6.34 19.07 -6.37
CA ALA A 133 7.14 20.25 -6.69
C ALA A 133 6.29 21.53 -6.74
N TRP A 134 5.11 21.45 -7.36
CA TRP A 134 4.12 22.52 -7.35
C TRP A 134 3.66 22.87 -5.93
N GLY A 135 3.36 21.87 -5.09
CA GLY A 135 3.01 22.10 -3.69
C GLY A 135 4.15 22.73 -2.87
N LEU A 136 5.40 22.37 -3.16
CA LEU A 136 6.58 22.98 -2.54
C LEU A 136 6.77 24.44 -2.95
N SER A 137 6.61 24.76 -4.23
CA SER A 137 6.77 26.13 -4.74
C SER A 137 5.70 27.08 -4.18
N LEU A 138 4.47 26.60 -3.94
CA LEU A 138 3.44 27.36 -3.23
C LEU A 138 3.85 27.74 -1.80
N LEU A 139 4.70 26.94 -1.16
CA LEU A 139 5.24 27.20 0.18
C LEU A 139 6.57 27.97 0.14
N GLY A 140 7.05 28.36 -1.05
CA GLY A 140 8.30 29.09 -1.25
C GLY A 140 9.56 28.22 -1.26
N TYR A 141 9.42 26.90 -1.45
CA TYR A 141 10.56 25.99 -1.62
C TYR A 141 10.69 25.56 -3.08
N ASP A 142 11.92 25.57 -3.60
CA ASP A 142 12.22 25.20 -4.98
C ASP A 142 13.48 24.31 -5.06
N PRO A 143 13.44 23.09 -4.48
CA PRO A 143 14.55 22.16 -4.60
C PRO A 143 14.66 21.62 -6.03
N PRO A 144 15.87 21.45 -6.57
CA PRO A 144 16.05 20.80 -7.86
C PRO A 144 15.51 19.37 -7.85
N VAL A 145 14.89 18.98 -8.96
CA VAL A 145 14.43 17.61 -9.22
C VAL A 145 15.30 17.03 -10.32
N VAL A 146 15.83 15.84 -10.10
CA VAL A 146 16.77 15.20 -11.05
C VAL A 146 16.49 13.72 -11.25
N ALA A 147 16.92 13.20 -12.40
CA ALA A 147 17.03 11.77 -12.61
C ALA A 147 18.36 11.24 -12.05
N GLU A 148 19.47 11.95 -12.24
CA GLU A 148 20.77 11.54 -11.75
C GLU A 148 21.46 12.67 -11.01
N LEU A 149 22.27 12.33 -10.00
CA LEU A 149 23.00 13.35 -9.25
C LEU A 149 24.09 14.02 -10.09
N SER A 150 24.54 13.35 -11.16
CA SER A 150 25.47 13.86 -12.16
C SER A 150 24.98 15.16 -12.83
N GLU A 151 23.66 15.36 -12.94
CA GLU A 151 23.03 16.59 -13.45
C GLU A 151 23.37 17.81 -12.57
N LEU A 152 23.63 17.58 -11.28
CA LEU A 152 24.02 18.59 -10.29
C LEU A 152 25.53 18.59 -10.01
N SER A 153 26.36 18.00 -10.88
CA SER A 153 27.83 17.98 -10.74
C SER A 153 28.48 19.37 -10.64
N HIS A 154 27.77 20.42 -11.06
CA HIS A 154 28.21 21.82 -10.92
C HIS A 154 27.95 22.40 -9.52
N MET A 155 27.15 21.73 -8.69
CA MET A 155 26.81 22.17 -7.33
C MET A 155 27.87 21.68 -6.32
N PRO A 156 28.24 22.52 -5.33
CA PRO A 156 29.18 22.11 -4.29
C PRO A 156 28.61 20.96 -3.46
N GLY A 157 29.46 19.96 -3.18
CA GLY A 157 29.06 18.76 -2.43
C GLY A 157 28.43 17.65 -3.29
N VAL A 158 28.57 17.71 -4.62
CA VAL A 158 28.25 16.61 -5.55
C VAL A 158 29.54 16.10 -6.21
N GLY A 159 29.93 14.88 -5.87
CA GLY A 159 31.06 14.17 -6.46
C GLY A 159 30.68 13.46 -7.76
N PRO A 160 31.67 13.13 -8.61
CA PRO A 160 31.44 12.42 -9.88
C PRO A 160 30.94 10.98 -9.71
N ASP A 161 31.22 10.36 -8.56
CA ASP A 161 30.81 8.99 -8.23
C ASP A 161 29.58 8.93 -7.31
N ASP A 162 28.94 10.08 -7.04
CA ASP A 162 27.74 10.11 -6.19
C ASP A 162 26.51 9.62 -6.97
N GLU A 163 25.91 8.53 -6.50
CA GLU A 163 24.72 7.95 -7.10
C GLU A 163 23.48 8.08 -6.20
N ILE A 164 22.30 8.17 -6.82
CA ILE A 164 21.02 8.04 -6.12
C ILE A 164 20.64 6.56 -6.14
N PRO A 165 20.49 5.90 -4.98
CA PRO A 165 20.07 4.50 -4.95
C PRO A 165 18.60 4.39 -5.35
N LYS A 166 18.33 4.18 -6.65
CA LYS A 166 16.97 3.98 -7.17
C LYS A 166 16.95 2.97 -8.32
N ASP A 167 15.84 2.23 -8.40
CA ASP A 167 15.68 1.15 -9.40
C ASP A 167 15.48 1.65 -10.84
N ASN A 168 15.06 2.91 -11.02
CA ASN A 168 14.75 3.48 -12.34
C ASN A 168 15.24 4.94 -12.42
N ALA A 169 15.81 5.33 -13.56
CA ALA A 169 16.32 6.68 -13.84
C ALA A 169 15.21 7.72 -14.16
N PHE A 170 14.12 7.75 -13.39
CA PHE A 170 13.06 8.75 -13.56
C PHE A 170 13.43 10.09 -12.93
N GLU A 171 13.00 11.22 -13.48
CA GLU A 171 13.16 12.55 -12.85
C GLU A 171 12.19 12.71 -11.68
N ASN A 172 12.49 12.04 -10.57
CA ASN A 172 11.59 11.90 -9.43
C ASN A 172 12.26 12.17 -8.08
N THR A 173 13.48 12.71 -8.10
CA THR A 173 14.29 12.88 -6.88
C THR A 173 14.54 14.35 -6.61
N PHE A 174 13.99 14.82 -5.49
CA PHE A 174 14.27 16.14 -4.94
C PHE A 174 15.61 16.13 -4.22
N VAL A 175 16.47 17.11 -4.50
CA VAL A 175 17.78 17.25 -3.86
C VAL A 175 17.79 18.52 -3.01
N PHE A 176 18.11 18.35 -1.73
CA PHE A 176 18.18 19.43 -0.76
C PHE A 176 19.62 19.61 -0.29
N PHE A 177 20.06 20.86 -0.31
CA PHE A 177 21.37 21.27 0.16
C PHE A 177 21.22 22.10 1.44
N GLY A 178 22.05 21.82 2.43
CA GLY A 178 22.20 22.64 3.63
C GLY A 178 23.65 22.71 4.08
N ASP A 179 23.88 23.34 5.23
CA ASP A 179 25.23 23.55 5.76
C ASP A 179 25.90 22.22 6.12
N GLY A 180 26.70 21.70 5.19
CA GLY A 180 27.45 20.45 5.36
C GLY A 180 26.63 19.17 5.14
N TYR A 181 25.41 19.26 4.60
CA TYR A 181 24.60 18.08 4.29
C TYR A 181 23.91 18.16 2.93
N ARG A 182 23.65 16.98 2.37
CA ARG A 182 22.84 16.76 1.17
C ARG A 182 21.82 15.66 1.44
N ILE A 183 20.57 15.90 1.07
CA ILE A 183 19.48 14.94 1.23
C ILE A 183 18.81 14.73 -0.12
N THR A 184 18.54 13.47 -0.43
CA THR A 184 17.73 13.06 -1.58
C THR A 184 16.39 12.51 -1.07
N TYR A 185 15.31 12.93 -1.72
CA TYR A 185 13.97 12.43 -1.47
C TYR A 185 13.31 12.05 -2.80
N SER A 186 13.15 10.75 -3.02
CA SER A 186 12.61 10.22 -4.28
C SER A 186 11.15 9.81 -4.14
N ILE A 187 10.31 10.24 -5.07
CA ILE A 187 8.92 9.78 -5.17
C ILE A 187 8.91 8.40 -5.82
N ILE A 188 8.48 7.39 -5.07
CA ILE A 188 8.30 6.02 -5.55
C ILE A 188 6.82 5.65 -5.61
N VAL A 189 6.48 4.45 -6.09
CA VAL A 189 5.07 3.98 -6.17
C VAL A 189 4.33 4.12 -4.83
N ALA A 190 5.00 3.85 -3.70
CA ALA A 190 4.41 4.00 -2.37
C ALA A 190 4.06 5.45 -1.98
N CYS A 191 4.63 6.43 -2.67
CA CYS A 191 4.37 7.87 -2.49
C CYS A 191 3.26 8.38 -3.40
N THR A 192 2.63 7.54 -4.22
CA THR A 192 1.58 7.98 -5.17
C THR A 192 0.16 7.88 -4.59
N GLY A 193 0.00 7.26 -3.42
CA GLY A 193 -1.30 6.97 -2.82
C GLY A 193 -2.03 5.79 -3.46
N ILE A 194 -1.49 5.18 -4.53
CA ILE A 194 -2.15 4.11 -5.28
C ILE A 194 -2.49 2.88 -4.42
N GLY A 195 -1.67 2.56 -3.41
CA GLY A 195 -1.94 1.45 -2.51
C GLY A 195 -3.26 1.64 -1.75
N SER A 196 -3.44 2.81 -1.13
CA SER A 196 -4.68 3.20 -0.42
C SER A 196 -5.89 3.24 -1.36
N MET A 197 -5.70 3.76 -2.58
CA MET A 197 -6.75 3.79 -3.60
C MET A 197 -7.13 2.38 -4.09
N ALA A 198 -6.16 1.49 -4.24
CA ALA A 198 -6.40 0.10 -4.64
C ALA A 198 -7.18 -0.64 -3.56
N VAL A 199 -6.81 -0.47 -2.28
CA VAL A 199 -7.55 -1.02 -1.13
C VAL A 199 -9.02 -0.57 -1.15
N MET A 200 -9.25 0.75 -1.14
CA MET A 200 -10.62 1.28 -1.10
C MET A 200 -11.40 0.99 -2.38
N GLY A 201 -10.75 1.11 -3.54
CA GLY A 201 -11.33 0.80 -4.84
C GLY A 201 -11.72 -0.66 -4.98
N GLY A 202 -10.84 -1.57 -4.57
CA GLY A 202 -11.09 -3.01 -4.59
C GLY A 202 -12.21 -3.41 -3.64
N LEU A 203 -12.25 -2.84 -2.43
CA LEU A 203 -13.32 -3.07 -1.47
C LEU A 203 -14.69 -2.61 -2.00
N VAL A 204 -14.79 -1.35 -2.46
CA VAL A 204 -16.03 -0.77 -2.99
C VAL A 204 -16.53 -1.51 -4.24
N THR A 205 -15.62 -1.98 -5.09
CA THR A 205 -16.00 -2.73 -6.30
C THR A 205 -16.47 -4.15 -5.98
N ALA A 206 -15.94 -4.79 -4.94
CA ALA A 206 -16.23 -6.17 -4.56
C ALA A 206 -17.64 -6.39 -3.98
N VAL A 207 -18.15 -5.43 -3.22
CA VAL A 207 -19.46 -5.56 -2.57
C VAL A 207 -20.60 -5.58 -3.59
N ARG A 208 -21.74 -6.18 -3.26
CA ARG A 208 -22.91 -6.21 -4.15
C ARG A 208 -23.82 -5.05 -3.79
N ALA A 209 -23.78 -3.99 -4.60
CA ALA A 209 -24.57 -2.77 -4.39
C ALA A 209 -24.82 -2.05 -5.73
N PRO A 210 -25.84 -1.17 -5.81
CA PRO A 210 -26.10 -0.40 -7.01
C PRO A 210 -24.87 0.42 -7.47
N PRO A 211 -24.56 0.47 -8.79
CA PRO A 211 -23.35 1.13 -9.29
C PRO A 211 -23.28 2.61 -8.95
N ARG A 212 -24.44 3.28 -8.81
CA ARG A 212 -24.52 4.69 -8.40
C ARG A 212 -23.91 4.93 -7.01
N ARG A 213 -24.18 4.05 -6.04
CA ARG A 213 -23.64 4.15 -4.68
C ARG A 213 -22.15 3.87 -4.65
N LYS A 214 -21.70 2.85 -5.40
CA LYS A 214 -20.27 2.57 -5.60
C LYS A 214 -19.51 3.75 -6.20
N LEU A 215 -20.02 4.32 -7.29
CA LEU A 215 -19.39 5.48 -7.95
C LEU A 215 -19.35 6.70 -7.01
N LYS A 216 -20.40 6.93 -6.23
CA LYS A 216 -20.42 8.00 -5.22
C LYS A 216 -19.35 7.79 -4.14
N ALA A 217 -19.25 6.57 -3.59
CA ALA A 217 -18.23 6.23 -2.61
C ALA A 217 -16.80 6.40 -3.17
N LEU A 218 -16.54 5.95 -4.41
CA LEU A 218 -15.24 6.13 -5.07
C LEU A 218 -14.92 7.61 -5.36
N ALA A 219 -15.91 8.38 -5.82
CA ALA A 219 -15.76 9.80 -6.11
C ALA A 219 -15.48 10.63 -4.85
N ILE A 220 -15.85 10.13 -3.66
CA ILE A 220 -15.48 10.73 -2.38
C ILE A 220 -14.09 10.25 -1.95
N ALA A 221 -13.86 8.93 -1.92
CA ALA A 221 -12.65 8.36 -1.34
C ALA A 221 -11.39 8.66 -2.16
N LEU A 222 -11.40 8.41 -3.47
CA LEU A 222 -10.19 8.47 -4.30
C LEU A 222 -9.58 9.89 -4.35
N PRO A 223 -10.36 10.98 -4.56
CA PRO A 223 -9.79 12.32 -4.56
C PRO A 223 -9.23 12.73 -3.19
N ILE A 224 -9.90 12.36 -2.10
CA ILE A 224 -9.42 12.67 -0.74
C ILE A 224 -8.09 11.95 -0.49
N ILE A 225 -8.00 10.65 -0.81
CA ILE A 225 -6.75 9.88 -0.70
C ILE A 225 -5.64 10.54 -1.51
N TYR A 226 -5.93 10.93 -2.76
CA TYR A 226 -4.95 11.55 -3.65
C TYR A 226 -4.40 12.86 -3.07
N VAL A 227 -5.28 13.77 -2.69
CA VAL A 227 -4.92 15.10 -2.17
C VAL A 227 -4.13 14.96 -0.87
N LEU A 228 -4.60 14.14 0.07
CA LEU A 228 -3.88 13.90 1.32
C LEU A 228 -2.50 13.29 1.10
N ASN A 229 -2.35 12.45 0.07
CA ASN A 229 -1.07 11.89 -0.29
C ASN A 229 -0.10 12.96 -0.85
N ILE A 230 -0.58 13.90 -1.68
CA ILE A 230 0.25 15.04 -2.12
C ILE A 230 0.66 15.90 -0.92
N VAL A 231 -0.28 16.21 -0.02
CA VAL A 231 0.02 16.95 1.22
C VAL A 231 1.08 16.22 2.06
N ARG A 232 0.98 14.90 2.20
CA ARG A 232 1.99 14.07 2.86
C ARG A 232 3.36 14.20 2.20
N ASN A 233 3.45 14.09 0.88
CA ASN A 233 4.73 14.17 0.18
C ASN A 233 5.38 15.55 0.36
N VAL A 234 4.61 16.64 0.21
CA VAL A 234 5.09 18.01 0.43
C VAL A 234 5.55 18.17 1.89
N PHE A 235 4.77 17.69 2.85
CA PHE A 235 5.11 17.74 4.27
C PHE A 235 6.42 17.02 4.57
N ILE A 236 6.61 15.80 4.03
CA ILE A 236 7.85 15.04 4.21
C ILE A 236 9.02 15.76 3.53
N ALA A 237 8.85 16.20 2.28
CA ALA A 237 9.90 16.90 1.53
C ALA A 237 10.39 18.15 2.27
N VAL A 238 9.48 18.97 2.80
CA VAL A 238 9.85 20.18 3.57
C VAL A 238 10.59 19.81 4.86
N ASN A 239 10.03 18.91 5.65
CA ASN A 239 10.58 18.63 6.97
C ASN A 239 11.86 17.81 6.91
N TYR A 240 11.90 16.78 6.05
CA TYR A 240 13.10 15.99 5.85
C TYR A 240 14.16 16.76 5.06
N GLY A 241 13.82 17.33 3.90
CA GLY A 241 14.79 18.03 3.05
C GLY A 241 15.48 19.21 3.74
N TYR A 242 14.72 20.04 4.44
CA TYR A 242 15.24 21.17 5.21
C TYR A 242 15.45 20.88 6.69
N GLN A 243 15.43 19.60 7.07
CA GLN A 243 15.88 19.16 8.40
C GLN A 243 15.16 19.86 9.58
N LYS A 244 13.86 20.13 9.43
CA LYS A 244 13.05 20.92 10.37
C LYS A 244 12.54 20.15 11.59
N MET A 245 12.61 18.82 11.59
CA MET A 245 12.05 17.95 12.64
C MET A 245 13.11 17.11 13.36
N HIS A 246 14.14 17.79 13.88
CA HIS A 246 15.18 17.17 14.71
C HIS A 246 14.79 17.07 16.18
N LEU A 247 13.70 16.35 16.47
CA LEU A 247 13.18 16.21 17.83
C LEU A 247 13.85 15.03 18.53
N PHE A 248 14.41 15.26 19.72
CA PHE A 248 15.03 14.22 20.58
C PHE A 248 15.92 13.23 19.79
N PRO A 249 17.02 13.69 19.17
CA PRO A 249 17.79 12.90 18.21
C PRO A 249 18.31 11.60 18.80
N ASP A 250 18.93 11.63 19.99
CA ASP A 250 19.51 10.44 20.62
C ASP A 250 18.44 9.37 20.92
N ALA A 251 17.30 9.79 21.49
CA ALA A 251 16.21 8.89 21.80
C ALA A 251 15.55 8.32 20.54
N THR A 252 15.39 9.15 19.50
CA THR A 252 14.82 8.73 18.21
C THR A 252 15.74 7.74 17.50
N MET A 253 17.04 8.04 17.43
CA MET A 253 18.04 7.16 16.84
C MET A 253 18.13 5.83 17.59
N LEU A 254 18.09 5.84 18.92
CA LEU A 254 18.04 4.62 19.72
C LEU A 254 16.78 3.80 19.46
N LEU A 255 15.60 4.43 19.45
CA LEU A 255 14.31 3.74 19.29
C LEU A 255 14.16 3.11 17.91
N PHE A 256 14.66 3.77 16.86
CA PHE A 256 14.53 3.33 15.47
C PHE A 256 15.80 2.66 14.93
N GLY A 257 16.85 2.49 15.75
CA GLY A 257 18.13 1.91 15.33
C GLY A 257 18.78 2.67 14.18
N ALA A 258 18.71 4.01 14.20
CA ALA A 258 19.26 4.84 13.13
C ALA A 258 20.69 5.29 13.46
N ASP A 259 21.61 5.13 12.50
CA ASP A 259 23.03 5.48 12.69
C ASP A 259 23.40 6.87 12.16
N ASN A 260 22.44 7.59 11.56
CA ASN A 260 22.66 8.90 10.95
C ASN A 260 21.66 9.93 11.50
N TYR A 261 22.19 11.00 12.10
CA TYR A 261 21.42 12.12 12.65
C TYR A 261 20.48 12.76 11.62
N LEU A 262 20.87 12.82 10.34
CA LEU A 262 20.03 13.42 9.30
C LEU A 262 18.73 12.65 9.05
N ARG A 263 18.67 11.36 9.42
CA ARG A 263 17.47 10.53 9.31
C ARG A 263 16.43 10.85 10.38
N VAL A 264 16.78 11.54 11.46
CA VAL A 264 15.84 11.87 12.55
C VAL A 264 14.65 12.67 12.01
N SER A 265 14.91 13.67 11.16
CA SER A 265 13.84 14.48 10.57
C SER A 265 12.91 13.65 9.67
N TYR A 266 13.46 12.68 8.92
CA TYR A 266 12.66 11.73 8.14
C TYR A 266 11.80 10.83 9.03
N LEU A 267 12.35 10.29 10.11
CA LEU A 267 11.63 9.41 11.02
C LEU A 267 10.43 10.12 11.66
N TRP A 268 10.62 11.35 12.13
CA TRP A 268 9.52 12.15 12.67
C TRP A 268 8.48 12.52 11.62
N ALA A 269 8.90 12.99 10.45
CA ALA A 269 7.99 13.43 9.41
C ALA A 269 7.20 12.25 8.79
N ASP A 270 7.89 11.20 8.36
CA ASP A 270 7.28 10.08 7.63
C ASP A 270 6.74 8.99 8.57
N ARG A 271 7.58 8.44 9.45
CA ARG A 271 7.26 7.23 10.24
C ARG A 271 6.37 7.50 11.45
N ILE A 272 6.41 8.71 11.99
CA ILE A 272 5.57 9.10 13.13
C ILE A 272 4.37 9.91 12.62
N LEU A 273 4.58 11.15 12.17
CA LEU A 273 3.48 12.07 11.92
C LEU A 273 2.65 11.69 10.69
N ALA A 274 3.28 11.51 9.53
CA ALA A 274 2.54 11.20 8.31
C ALA A 274 1.91 9.80 8.35
N GLN A 275 2.59 8.81 8.93
CA GLN A 275 2.05 7.45 9.05
C GLN A 275 0.84 7.40 10.00
N ILE A 276 0.92 8.03 11.19
CA ILE A 276 -0.24 8.13 12.10
C ILE A 276 -1.37 8.92 11.45
N GLY A 277 -1.06 10.05 10.81
CA GLY A 277 -2.04 10.86 10.09
C GLY A 277 -2.74 10.09 8.96
N SER A 278 -2.00 9.24 8.24
CA SER A 278 -2.54 8.37 7.18
C SER A 278 -3.52 7.33 7.73
N VAL A 279 -3.22 6.71 8.88
CA VAL A 279 -4.15 5.77 9.53
C VAL A 279 -5.44 6.47 9.94
N ILE A 280 -5.34 7.64 10.58
CA ILE A 280 -6.52 8.44 10.97
C ILE A 280 -7.33 8.84 9.73
N ALA A 281 -6.66 9.33 8.68
CA ALA A 281 -7.31 9.67 7.42
C ALA A 281 -8.02 8.47 6.81
N MET A 282 -7.39 7.29 6.79
CA MET A 282 -8.01 6.07 6.26
C MET A 282 -9.27 5.69 7.04
N LEU A 283 -9.26 5.79 8.36
CA LEU A 283 -10.45 5.53 9.19
C LEU A 283 -11.58 6.52 8.87
N VAL A 284 -11.26 7.80 8.69
CA VAL A 284 -12.24 8.83 8.30
C VAL A 284 -12.81 8.55 6.90
N ILE A 285 -11.95 8.23 5.93
CA ILE A 285 -12.37 7.93 4.55
C ILE A 285 -13.21 6.65 4.53
N PHE A 286 -12.82 5.63 5.29
CA PHE A 286 -13.60 4.41 5.45
C PHE A 286 -14.98 4.71 6.03
N TRP A 287 -15.06 5.52 7.10
CA TRP A 287 -16.33 5.96 7.67
C TRP A 287 -17.21 6.71 6.65
N LEU A 288 -16.63 7.60 5.84
CA LEU A 288 -17.35 8.29 4.76
C LEU A 288 -17.88 7.30 3.71
N VAL A 289 -17.10 6.29 3.35
CA VAL A 289 -17.50 5.25 2.39
C VAL A 289 -18.62 4.39 2.95
N VAL A 290 -18.53 3.94 4.21
CA VAL A 290 -19.58 3.16 4.88
C VAL A 290 -20.90 3.90 4.88
N ARG A 291 -20.88 5.22 5.09
CA ARG A 291 -22.10 6.04 5.10
C ARG A 291 -22.84 6.06 3.77
N GLU A 292 -22.13 5.83 2.67
CA GLU A 292 -22.69 5.76 1.32
C GLU A 292 -22.91 4.31 0.85
N LEU A 293 -22.11 3.38 1.38
CA LEU A 293 -21.97 1.99 0.98
C LEU A 293 -21.74 1.08 2.21
N PRO A 294 -22.75 0.82 3.06
CA PRO A 294 -22.60 0.04 4.28
C PRO A 294 -22.14 -1.39 4.02
N GLU A 295 -22.40 -1.95 2.84
CA GLU A 295 -22.03 -3.31 2.45
C GLU A 295 -20.49 -3.56 2.50
N VAL A 296 -19.67 -2.50 2.56
CA VAL A 296 -18.22 -2.59 2.77
C VAL A 296 -17.82 -3.02 4.18
N MET A 297 -18.77 -3.04 5.13
CA MET A 297 -18.56 -3.54 6.48
C MET A 297 -18.42 -5.07 6.50
N GLN A 298 -19.13 -5.78 5.62
CA GLN A 298 -19.09 -7.25 5.58
C GLN A 298 -17.65 -7.80 5.47
N PRO A 299 -16.79 -7.36 4.52
CA PRO A 299 -15.40 -7.83 4.48
C PRO A 299 -14.58 -7.49 5.72
N VAL A 300 -14.92 -6.41 6.44
CA VAL A 300 -14.24 -6.03 7.68
C VAL A 300 -14.65 -6.93 8.83
N GLU A 301 -15.94 -7.23 8.95
CA GLU A 301 -16.49 -8.19 9.93
C GLU A 301 -15.85 -9.56 9.77
N GLU A 302 -15.66 -10.02 8.54
CA GLU A 302 -14.97 -11.28 8.25
C GLU A 302 -13.51 -11.29 8.74
N VAL A 303 -12.78 -10.19 8.54
CA VAL A 303 -11.42 -10.07 9.06
C VAL A 303 -11.41 -10.06 10.59
N LEU A 304 -12.37 -9.39 11.23
CA LEU A 304 -12.50 -9.38 12.69
C LEU A 304 -12.82 -10.77 13.24
N TYR A 305 -13.74 -11.51 12.61
CA TYR A 305 -14.05 -12.89 12.94
C TYR A 305 -12.81 -13.78 12.85
N LEU A 306 -12.03 -13.66 11.77
CA LEU A 306 -10.82 -14.48 11.60
C LEU A 306 -9.76 -14.24 12.68
N VAL A 307 -9.70 -13.03 13.23
CA VAL A 307 -8.72 -12.64 14.26
C VAL A 307 -9.21 -12.98 15.67
N THR A 308 -10.52 -12.87 15.92
CA THR A 308 -11.09 -12.96 17.29
C THR A 308 -11.88 -14.24 17.55
N GLY A 309 -12.39 -14.88 16.50
CA GLY A 309 -13.32 -16.02 16.57
C GLY A 309 -14.75 -15.63 16.91
N GLU A 310 -15.08 -14.33 17.01
CA GLU A 310 -16.41 -13.83 17.36
C GLU A 310 -17.11 -13.22 16.14
N GLU A 311 -18.44 -13.32 16.07
CA GLU A 311 -19.24 -12.67 15.01
C GLU A 311 -19.50 -11.21 15.38
N TYR A 312 -19.35 -10.31 14.41
CA TYR A 312 -19.56 -8.87 14.58
C TYR A 312 -20.65 -8.38 13.63
N ASP A 313 -21.55 -7.55 14.15
CA ASP A 313 -22.50 -6.77 13.36
C ASP A 313 -22.14 -5.29 13.55
N LEU A 314 -21.24 -4.81 12.68
CA LEU A 314 -20.76 -3.44 12.76
C LEU A 314 -21.77 -2.45 12.17
N ALA A 315 -22.63 -2.87 11.26
CA ALA A 315 -23.71 -2.04 10.71
C ALA A 315 -24.70 -1.63 11.81
N ALA A 316 -25.14 -2.59 12.64
CA ALA A 316 -25.98 -2.31 13.80
C ALA A 316 -25.26 -1.47 14.85
N ALA A 317 -23.98 -1.75 15.13
CA ALA A 317 -23.18 -1.01 16.11
C ALA A 317 -22.96 0.47 15.72
N LEU A 318 -22.88 0.76 14.42
CA LEU A 318 -22.69 2.11 13.89
C LEU A 318 -24.00 2.81 13.52
N ASN A 319 -25.15 2.16 13.76
CA ASN A 319 -26.49 2.68 13.46
C ASN A 319 -26.64 3.12 11.99
N VAL A 320 -26.13 2.30 11.08
CA VAL A 320 -26.20 2.51 9.63
C VAL A 320 -27.18 1.49 9.05
N ASP A 321 -28.31 1.97 8.52
CA ASP A 321 -29.35 1.09 7.96
C ASP A 321 -28.84 0.36 6.71
N GLU A 322 -28.68 -0.96 6.79
CA GLU A 322 -28.53 -1.81 5.61
C GLU A 322 -29.89 -1.94 4.93
N GLU A 323 -30.05 -1.29 3.77
CA GLU A 323 -31.22 -1.50 2.93
C GLU A 323 -31.13 -2.90 2.29
N SER A 324 -31.74 -3.89 2.95
CA SER A 324 -31.83 -5.27 2.46
C SER A 324 -32.35 -5.31 1.02
N PRO A 325 -31.77 -6.15 0.12
CA PRO A 325 -32.33 -6.35 -1.20
C PRO A 325 -33.77 -6.84 -1.07
N ALA A 326 -34.72 -6.13 -1.69
CA ALA A 326 -36.11 -6.57 -1.74
C ALA A 326 -36.18 -8.03 -2.23
N PRO A 327 -37.00 -8.89 -1.58
CA PRO A 327 -37.15 -10.27 -2.03
C PRO A 327 -37.57 -10.28 -3.49
N ALA A 328 -36.91 -11.14 -4.28
CA ALA A 328 -37.32 -11.37 -5.66
C ALA A 328 -38.80 -11.75 -5.65
N ALA A 329 -39.63 -11.00 -6.37
CA ALA A 329 -41.02 -11.35 -6.56
C ALA A 329 -41.06 -12.68 -7.34
N ASP A 330 -41.82 -13.63 -6.78
CA ASP A 330 -42.05 -14.98 -7.30
C ASP A 330 -42.47 -15.04 -8.78
#